data_AF-A0A1H3NCY2-F1
#
_entry.id   AF-A0A1H3NCY2-F1
#
_cell.length_a   1.000
_cell.length_b   1.000
_cell.length_c   1.000
_cell.angle_alpha   90.00
_cell.angle_beta   90.00
_cell.angle_gamma   90.00
#
_symmetry.space_group_name_H-M   'P 1'
#
loop_
_entity.id
_entity.type
_entity.pdbx_description
1 polymer ?
#
loop_
_entity_poly.entity_id
_entity_poly.type
_entity_poly.pdbx_seq_one_letter_code
_entity_poly.pdbx_strand_id
1 'polypeptide(L)'
;MPATATTYQPQLLDPHSAEPRTVSPANGRNFRLAELYQLLDCQTVEVVRLSDELILIIDEEGKFRQPAYLNLLATYLWYQHQPQARGVDSIVGRALLCHDKQFK
;
A
#
# COMPACT_ATOMS: atom_id res chain seq x y z
N MET A 1 -22.42 -16.48 -11.20
CA MET A 1 -21.60 -16.89 -10.04
C MET A 1 -21.38 -15.66 -9.19
N PRO A 2 -21.73 -15.62 -7.90
CA PRO A 2 -21.51 -14.43 -7.10
C PRO A 2 -20.00 -14.22 -6.95
N ALA A 3 -19.56 -12.99 -7.20
CA ALA A 3 -18.16 -12.60 -7.07
C ALA A 3 -17.70 -12.91 -5.64
N THR A 4 -16.56 -13.59 -5.52
CA THR A 4 -15.88 -13.86 -4.26
C THR A 4 -15.67 -12.53 -3.54
N ALA A 5 -16.51 -12.25 -2.55
CA ALA A 5 -16.34 -11.11 -1.66
C ALA A 5 -14.99 -11.32 -0.97
N THR A 6 -14.01 -10.49 -1.33
CA THR A 6 -12.75 -10.42 -0.60
C THR A 6 -13.10 -9.80 0.75
N THR A 7 -12.92 -10.55 1.83
CA THR A 7 -13.28 -10.13 3.19
C THR A 7 -12.35 -9.06 3.74
N TYR A 8 -11.22 -8.82 3.07
CA TYR A 8 -10.25 -7.81 3.47
C TYR A 8 -10.64 -6.42 2.94
N GLN A 9 -10.87 -5.51 3.87
CA GLN A 9 -11.13 -4.10 3.58
C GLN A 9 -9.80 -3.38 3.31
N PRO A 10 -9.57 -2.78 2.12
CA PRO A 10 -8.34 -2.07 1.82
C PRO A 10 -8.09 -0.91 2.77
N GLN A 11 -6.82 -0.71 3.14
CA GLN A 11 -6.40 0.34 4.05
C GLN A 11 -5.30 1.19 3.44
N LEU A 12 -5.53 2.50 3.38
CA LEU A 12 -4.51 3.49 3.08
C LEU A 12 -3.70 3.78 4.35
N LEU A 13 -2.39 3.57 4.25
CA LEU A 13 -1.41 3.91 5.26
C LEU A 13 -0.80 5.26 4.87
N ASP A 14 -1.25 6.33 5.51
CA ASP A 14 -0.75 7.68 5.27
C ASP A 14 0.33 8.04 6.30
N PRO A 15 1.53 8.49 5.89
CA PRO A 15 2.60 8.83 6.83
C PRO A 15 2.26 10.01 7.76
N HIS A 16 1.20 10.77 7.46
CA HIS A 16 0.69 11.86 8.30
C HIS A 16 -0.39 11.41 9.31
N SER A 17 -0.82 10.15 9.26
CA SER A 17 -1.86 9.59 10.13
C SER A 17 -1.34 8.39 10.89
N ALA A 18 -1.60 8.34 12.20
CA ALA A 18 -1.36 7.14 12.99
C ALA A 18 -2.40 6.04 12.74
N GLU A 19 -3.55 6.40 12.15
CA GLU A 19 -4.66 5.48 11.92
C GLU A 19 -4.79 5.16 10.42
N PRO A 20 -4.82 3.87 10.04
CA PRO A 20 -5.13 3.47 8.68
C PRO A 20 -6.52 3.95 8.25
N ARG A 21 -6.62 4.49 7.03
CA ARG A 21 -7.90 4.92 6.47
C ARG A 21 -8.47 3.85 5.56
N THR A 22 -9.70 3.43 5.81
CA THR A 22 -10.42 2.56 4.90
C THR A 22 -10.66 3.23 3.55
N VAL A 23 -10.34 2.51 2.48
CA VAL A 23 -10.59 2.95 1.10
C VAL A 23 -11.24 1.81 0.30
N SER A 24 -11.93 2.19 -0.77
CA SER A 24 -12.60 1.26 -1.67
C SER A 24 -12.31 1.66 -3.11
N PRO A 25 -12.12 0.69 -4.02
CA PRO A 25 -11.94 0.99 -5.43
C PRO A 25 -13.21 1.64 -5.99
N ALA A 26 -13.06 2.58 -6.92
CA ALA A 26 -14.17 3.31 -7.54
C ALA A 26 -15.19 2.39 -8.24
N ASN A 27 -14.73 1.23 -8.74
CA ASN A 27 -15.60 0.22 -9.37
C ASN A 27 -16.17 -0.82 -8.37
N GLY A 28 -15.84 -0.71 -7.08
CA GLY A 28 -16.27 -1.62 -6.01
C GLY A 28 -15.60 -3.00 -5.99
N ARG A 29 -14.62 -3.27 -6.86
CA ARG A 29 -13.98 -4.60 -6.99
C ARG A 29 -12.46 -4.59 -6.97
N ASN A 30 -11.82 -3.76 -7.79
CA ASN A 30 -10.36 -3.70 -7.89
C ASN A 30 -9.88 -2.29 -8.21
N PHE A 31 -8.71 -1.95 -7.69
CA PHE A 31 -8.02 -0.71 -8.01
C PHE A 31 -7.43 -0.80 -9.40
N ARG A 32 -7.70 0.22 -10.22
CA ARG A 32 -6.98 0.43 -11.48
C ARG A 32 -5.66 1.13 -11.19
N LEU A 33 -4.66 0.93 -12.03
CA LEU A 33 -3.36 1.59 -11.87
C LEU A 33 -3.47 3.13 -11.76
N ALA A 34 -4.30 3.76 -12.58
CA ALA A 34 -4.55 5.21 -12.51
C ALA A 34 -5.17 5.67 -11.18
N GLU A 35 -5.99 4.82 -10.56
CA GLU A 35 -6.58 5.10 -9.24
C GLU A 35 -5.53 4.99 -8.14
N LEU A 36 -4.61 4.03 -8.24
CA LEU A 36 -3.49 3.91 -7.31
C LEU A 36 -2.57 5.14 -7.37
N TYR A 37 -2.26 5.62 -8.56
CA TYR A 37 -1.48 6.85 -8.74
C TYR A 37 -2.13 8.06 -8.08
N GLN A 38 -3.45 8.20 -8.21
CA GLN A 38 -4.18 9.28 -7.53
C GLN A 38 -4.22 9.09 -6.01
N LEU A 39 -4.42 7.85 -5.55
CA LEU A 39 -4.57 7.53 -4.14
C LEU A 39 -3.26 7.68 -3.36
N LEU A 40 -2.17 7.17 -3.94
CA LEU A 40 -0.82 7.23 -3.38
C LEU A 40 -0.12 8.56 -3.71
N ASP A 41 -0.70 9.35 -4.61
CA ASP A 41 -0.13 10.60 -5.12
C ASP A 41 1.24 10.39 -5.77
N CYS A 42 1.42 9.36 -6.62
CA CYS A 42 2.70 9.02 -7.25
C CYS A 42 2.52 8.60 -8.72
N GLN A 43 3.61 8.47 -9.48
CA GLN A 43 3.59 7.94 -10.85
C GLN A 43 4.13 6.51 -10.96
N THR A 44 4.85 6.07 -9.94
CA THR A 44 5.46 4.74 -9.88
C THR A 44 5.09 4.06 -8.57
N VAL A 45 4.66 2.80 -8.68
CA VAL A 45 4.31 1.97 -7.52
C VAL A 45 5.14 0.70 -7.50
N GLU A 46 5.55 0.29 -6.31
CA GLU A 46 6.09 -1.05 -6.05
C GLU A 46 5.02 -1.92 -5.38
N VAL A 47 4.91 -3.18 -5.79
CA VAL A 47 3.99 -4.14 -5.18
C VAL A 47 4.79 -5.17 -4.39
N VAL A 48 4.69 -5.09 -3.07
CA VAL A 48 5.34 -6.01 -2.14
C VAL A 48 4.33 -7.05 -1.66
N ARG A 49 4.65 -8.34 -1.84
CA ARG A 49 3.82 -9.42 -1.31
C ARG A 49 4.13 -9.65 0.17
N LEU A 50 3.09 -9.57 1.01
CA LEU A 50 3.19 -9.87 2.44
C LEU A 50 2.80 -11.32 2.73
N SER A 51 1.76 -11.82 2.07
CA SER A 51 1.33 -13.23 2.16
C SER A 51 0.78 -13.72 0.83
N ASP A 52 0.24 -14.94 0.81
CA ASP A 52 -0.44 -15.48 -0.37
C ASP A 52 -1.62 -14.60 -0.82
N GLU A 53 -2.24 -13.87 0.12
CA GLU A 53 -3.45 -13.07 -0.13
C GLU A 53 -3.22 -11.56 0.00
N LEU A 54 -2.26 -11.10 0.81
CA LEU A 54 -2.06 -9.68 1.09
C LEU A 54 -0.85 -9.11 0.36
N ILE A 55 -1.05 -7.92 -0.22
CA ILE A 55 -0.01 -7.11 -0.84
C ILE A 55 0.00 -5.72 -0.23
N LEU A 56 1.18 -5.12 -0.23
CA LEU A 56 1.43 -3.73 0.10
C LEU A 56 1.88 -3.02 -1.16
N ILE A 57 1.10 -2.05 -1.63
CA ILE A 57 1.42 -1.21 -2.78
C ILE A 57 2.00 0.09 -2.27
N ILE A 58 3.18 0.45 -2.74
CA ILE A 58 4.02 1.49 -2.14
C ILE A 58 4.32 2.57 -3.18
N ASP A 59 4.29 3.83 -2.75
CA ASP A 59 4.88 4.95 -3.50
C ASP A 59 6.41 4.78 -3.59
N GLU A 60 6.92 4.41 -4.77
CA GLU A 60 8.36 4.25 -4.99
C GLU A 60 9.08 5.61 -4.98
N GLU A 61 8.36 6.69 -5.26
CA GLU A 61 8.91 8.02 -5.41
C GLU A 61 9.05 8.76 -4.07
N GLY A 62 8.49 8.21 -3.00
CA GLY A 62 8.38 8.90 -1.70
C GLY A 62 9.72 9.39 -1.15
N LYS A 63 10.81 8.63 -1.38
CA LYS A 63 12.18 9.00 -0.95
C LYS A 63 12.78 10.16 -1.72
N PHE A 64 12.29 10.45 -2.93
CA PHE A 64 12.75 11.55 -3.76
C PHE A 64 12.00 12.87 -3.47
N ARG A 65 10.97 12.84 -2.62
CA ARG A 65 10.17 14.02 -2.25
C ARG A 65 10.85 14.87 -1.17
N GLN A 66 10.52 16.15 -1.16
CA GLN A 66 10.98 17.10 -0.14
C GLN A 66 9.78 17.88 0.43
N PRO A 67 9.45 17.70 1.72
CA PRO A 67 10.03 16.73 2.65
C PRO A 67 9.65 15.26 2.35
N ALA A 68 10.54 14.33 2.68
CA ALA A 68 10.32 12.89 2.62
C ALA A 68 9.71 12.39 3.95
N TYR A 69 8.48 11.88 3.91
CA TYR A 69 7.75 11.45 5.10
C TYR A 69 7.80 9.93 5.29
N LEU A 70 8.47 9.49 6.37
CA LEU A 70 8.54 8.09 6.76
C LEU A 70 7.15 7.55 7.12
N ASN A 71 6.77 6.43 6.50
CA ASN A 71 5.54 5.72 6.82
C ASN A 71 5.83 4.60 7.80
N LEU A 72 5.65 4.90 9.10
CA LEU A 72 5.99 3.97 10.19
C LEU A 72 5.18 2.68 10.12
N LEU A 73 3.88 2.75 9.80
CA LEU A 73 3.01 1.57 9.71
C LEU A 73 3.40 0.69 8.53
N ALA A 74 3.56 1.28 7.34
CA ALA A 74 3.97 0.52 6.15
C ALA A 74 5.35 -0.11 6.34
N THR A 75 6.30 0.64 6.92
CA THR A 75 7.65 0.15 7.24
C THR A 75 7.60 -1.01 8.23
N TYR A 76 6.81 -0.89 9.30
CA TYR A 76 6.66 -1.95 10.30
C TYR A 76 6.10 -3.23 9.67
N LEU A 77 5.03 -3.13 8.89
CA LEU A 77 4.45 -4.28 8.18
C LEU A 77 5.46 -4.90 7.22
N TRP A 78 6.11 -4.10 6.39
CA TRP A 78 7.12 -4.58 5.45
C TRP A 78 8.24 -5.37 6.16
N TYR A 79 8.75 -4.84 7.27
CA TYR A 79 9.76 -5.48 8.10
C TYR A 79 9.34 -6.79 8.78
N GLN A 80 8.05 -7.06 8.93
CA GLN A 80 7.58 -8.35 9.42
C GLN A 80 7.71 -9.44 8.35
N HIS A 81 7.68 -9.06 7.08
CA HIS A 81 7.72 -9.97 5.93
C HIS A 81 9.08 -9.97 5.20
N GLN A 82 9.87 -8.91 5.35
CA GLN A 82 11.22 -8.77 4.82
C GLN A 82 12.18 -8.30 5.93
N PRO A 83 12.52 -9.17 6.90
CA PRO A 83 13.34 -8.77 8.05
C PRO A 83 14.73 -8.26 7.67
N GLN A 84 15.26 -8.66 6.52
CA GLN A 84 16.55 -8.19 5.98
C GLN A 84 16.58 -6.70 5.62
N ALA A 85 15.42 -6.06 5.42
CA ALA A 85 15.34 -4.63 5.15
C ALA A 85 15.56 -3.78 6.42
N ARG A 86 15.44 -4.38 7.61
CA ARG A 86 15.54 -3.66 8.89
C ARG A 86 16.91 -3.01 9.05
N GLY A 87 16.90 -1.68 9.22
CA GLY A 87 18.12 -0.89 9.38
C GLY A 87 18.87 -0.61 8.07
N VAL A 88 18.34 -1.10 6.94
CA VAL A 88 18.88 -0.86 5.59
C VAL A 88 18.00 0.11 4.83
N ASP A 89 16.67 -0.05 4.92
CA ASP A 89 15.73 0.71 4.12
C ASP A 89 14.37 0.90 4.79
N SER A 90 13.57 1.87 4.37
CA SER A 90 12.25 2.16 4.93
C SER A 90 11.26 2.63 3.88
N ILE A 91 9.96 2.52 4.20
CA ILE A 91 8.89 2.97 3.32
C ILE A 91 8.60 4.44 3.59
N VAL A 92 8.70 5.27 2.55
CA VAL A 92 8.46 6.71 2.58
C VAL A 92 7.29 7.01 1.64
N GLY A 93 6.40 7.92 2.04
CA GLY A 93 5.19 8.21 1.27
C GLY A 93 4.00 7.30 1.64
N ARG A 94 2.92 7.39 0.87
CA ARG A 94 1.71 6.62 1.12
C ARG A 94 1.87 5.16 0.67
N ALA A 95 1.13 4.28 1.32
CA ALA A 95 1.03 2.89 0.90
C ALA A 95 -0.41 2.38 1.02
N LEU A 96 -0.78 1.41 0.19
CA LEU A 96 -2.07 0.73 0.23
C LEU A 96 -1.86 -0.73 0.63
N LEU A 97 -2.53 -1.16 1.69
CA LEU A 97 -2.63 -2.56 2.09
C LEU A 97 -3.95 -3.13 1.57
N CYS A 98 -3.89 -4.15 0.72
CA CYS A 98 -5.08 -4.78 0.16
C CYS A 98 -4.86 -6.26 -0.17
N HIS A 99 -5.94 -6.96 -0.50
CA HIS A 99 -5.86 -8.31 -1.02
C HIS A 99 -5.35 -8.28 -2.48
N ASP A 100 -4.55 -9.26 -2.88
CA ASP A 100 -3.99 -9.35 -4.24
C ASP A 100 -5.06 -9.36 -5.36
N LYS A 101 -6.23 -9.97 -5.12
CA LYS A 101 -7.40 -9.96 -6.02
C LYS A 101 -8.04 -8.58 -6.21
N GLN A 102 -7.72 -7.61 -5.33
CA GLN A 102 -8.18 -6.22 -5.42
C GLN A 102 -7.23 -5.36 -6.27
N PHE A 103 -6.14 -5.92 -6.80
CA PHE A 103 -5.22 -5.27 -7.72
C PHE A 103 -5.16 -6.03 -9.05
N LYS A 104 -5.21 -5.32 -10.17
CA LYS A 104 -5.23 -5.89 -11.52
C LYS A 104 -4.42 -5.07 -12.51
#